data_AF-A0A132SPR0-F1
#
_entry.id   AF-A0A132SPR0-F1
#
_cell.length_a   1.000
_cell.length_b   1.000
_cell.length_c   1.000
_cell.angle_alpha   90.00
_cell.angle_beta   90.00
_cell.angle_gamma   90.00
#
_symmetry.space_group_name_H-M   'P 1'
#
loop_
_entity.id
_entity.type
_entity.pdbx_description
1 polymer ?
#
loop_
_entity_poly.entity_id
_entity_poly.type
_entity_poly.pdbx_seq_one_letter_code
_entity_poly.pdbx_strand_id
1 'polypeptide(L)'
;MARTPLTRTAIHNAIVSNVAGPSTTLYSCGAAVTALYPLGPIFHGSGLNITVLSLADMLNVGVLSCPRLVDDLWDFADRFDAELNELLSRC
;
A
#
# COMPACT_ATOMS: atom_id res chain seq x y z
N MET A 1 9.09 -9.78 -21.35
CA MET A 1 7.78 -10.37 -20.96
C MET A 1 8.06 -11.76 -20.38
N ALA A 2 7.85 -11.96 -19.08
CA ALA A 2 8.24 -13.21 -18.40
C ALA A 2 7.42 -14.41 -18.94
N ARG A 3 8.10 -15.50 -19.31
CA ARG A 3 7.48 -16.72 -19.90
C ARG A 3 7.16 -17.78 -18.84
N THR A 4 6.83 -17.38 -17.61
CA THR A 4 6.57 -18.32 -16.51
C THR A 4 5.14 -18.86 -16.59
N PRO A 5 4.91 -20.19 -16.55
CA PRO A 5 3.58 -20.78 -16.61
C PRO A 5 2.90 -20.67 -15.24
N LEU A 6 2.49 -19.46 -14.86
CA LEU A 6 1.79 -19.17 -13.60
C LEU A 6 0.27 -19.39 -13.72
N THR A 7 -0.15 -20.45 -14.40
CA THR A 7 -1.57 -20.69 -14.70
C THR A 7 -2.38 -21.18 -13.49
N ARG A 8 -1.76 -21.60 -12.38
CA ARG A 8 -2.48 -22.13 -11.20
C ARG A 8 -1.91 -21.75 -9.83
N THR A 9 -0.67 -21.28 -9.74
CA THR A 9 -0.04 -20.99 -8.43
C THR A 9 0.46 -19.56 -8.39
N ALA A 10 -0.10 -18.78 -7.46
CA ALA A 10 0.41 -17.47 -7.11
C ALA A 10 1.82 -17.62 -6.52
N ILE A 11 2.80 -16.89 -7.05
CA ILE A 11 4.18 -16.89 -6.52
C ILE A 11 4.31 -16.07 -5.22
N HIS A 12 3.30 -15.24 -4.91
CA HIS A 12 3.20 -14.47 -3.67
C HIS A 12 1.71 -14.14 -3.40
N ASN A 13 1.36 -13.97 -2.13
CA ASN A 13 -0.01 -13.62 -1.72
C ASN A 13 -0.30 -12.12 -1.81
N ALA A 14 0.73 -11.30 -1.59
CA ALA A 14 0.66 -9.84 -1.65
C ALA A 14 1.98 -9.28 -2.16
N ILE A 15 1.91 -8.10 -2.77
CA ILE A 15 3.08 -7.28 -3.08
C ILE A 15 3.13 -6.17 -2.05
N VAL A 16 4.27 -6.03 -1.37
CA VAL A 16 4.54 -4.92 -0.46
C VAL A 16 5.77 -4.18 -0.96
N SER A 17 5.64 -2.88 -1.20
CA SER A 17 6.74 -2.02 -1.59
C SER A 17 6.82 -0.81 -0.65
N ASN A 18 8.05 -0.38 -0.39
CA ASN A 18 8.33 0.78 0.46
C ASN A 18 9.33 1.68 -0.25
N VAL A 19 8.91 2.91 -0.54
CA VAL A 19 9.71 3.90 -1.25
C VAL A 19 9.85 5.14 -0.37
N ALA A 20 11.08 5.52 -0.06
CA ALA A 20 11.32 6.78 0.62
C ALA A 20 10.89 7.93 -0.31
N GLY A 21 9.93 8.73 0.13
CA GLY A 21 9.52 9.94 -0.57
C GLY A 21 10.18 11.20 0.01
N PRO A 22 9.76 12.40 -0.45
CA PRO A 22 10.40 13.66 -0.07
C PRO A 22 10.31 13.93 1.44
N SER A 23 11.41 14.40 2.03
CA SER A 23 11.50 14.75 3.45
C SER A 23 10.92 16.13 3.80
N THR A 24 10.42 16.87 2.80
CA THR A 24 9.83 18.20 2.97
C THR A 24 8.40 18.23 2.45
N THR A 25 7.58 19.13 3.00
CA THR A 25 6.21 19.36 2.53
C THR A 25 6.24 19.87 1.08
N LEU A 26 5.49 19.18 0.22
CA LEU A 26 5.30 19.59 -1.17
C LEU A 26 4.10 20.54 -1.29
N TYR A 27 4.13 21.40 -2.30
CA TYR A 27 3.01 22.29 -2.62
C TYR A 27 2.61 22.14 -4.08
N SER A 28 1.30 22.13 -4.35
CA SER A 28 0.71 22.14 -5.68
C SER A 28 -0.11 23.41 -5.84
N CYS A 29 0.27 24.29 -6.77
CA CYS A 29 -0.40 25.59 -6.99
C CYS A 29 -0.61 26.41 -5.69
N GLY A 30 0.32 26.32 -4.74
CA GLY A 30 0.26 27.00 -3.44
C GLY A 30 -0.51 26.26 -2.34
N ALA A 31 -1.19 25.14 -2.65
CA ALA A 31 -1.81 24.27 -1.65
C ALA A 31 -0.80 23.22 -1.15
N ALA A 32 -0.75 23.01 0.18
CA ALA A 32 0.10 21.98 0.77
C ALA A 32 -0.42 20.58 0.42
N VAL A 33 0.46 19.70 -0.04
CA VAL A 33 0.15 18.28 -0.24
C VAL A 33 0.23 17.60 1.12
N THR A 34 -0.91 17.19 1.65
CA THR A 34 -1.02 16.57 2.98
C THR A 34 -0.77 15.08 2.96
N ALA A 35 -0.94 14.41 1.82
CA ALA A 35 -0.72 12.98 1.69
C ALA A 35 -0.41 12.61 0.24
N LEU A 36 0.33 11.52 0.06
CA LEU A 36 0.61 10.91 -1.25
C LEU A 36 0.41 9.40 -1.15
N TYR A 37 -0.66 8.89 -1.74
CA TYR A 37 -0.98 7.45 -1.75
C TYR A 37 -0.58 6.83 -3.08
N PRO A 38 0.55 6.12 -3.16
CA PRO A 38 0.95 5.42 -4.36
C PRO A 38 0.11 4.16 -4.57
N LEU A 39 -0.20 3.85 -5.83
CA LEU A 39 -0.97 2.66 -6.21
C LEU A 39 -0.13 1.79 -7.14
N GLY A 40 0.36 0.67 -6.61
CA GLY A 40 1.07 -0.33 -7.40
C GLY A 40 0.11 -1.17 -8.25
N PRO A 41 0.57 -1.77 -9.36
CA PRO A 41 -0.26 -2.62 -10.19
C PRO A 41 -0.63 -3.94 -9.49
N ILE A 42 -1.81 -4.46 -9.82
CA ILE A 42 -2.23 -5.83 -9.52
C ILE A 42 -2.20 -6.68 -10.80
N PHE A 43 -1.90 -7.97 -10.67
CA PHE A 43 -1.75 -8.90 -11.80
C PHE A 43 -2.51 -10.20 -11.54
N HIS A 44 -2.66 -11.02 -12.60
CA HIS A 44 -3.16 -12.37 -12.43
C HIS A 44 -2.23 -13.16 -11.50
N GLY A 45 -2.80 -13.74 -10.44
CA GLY A 45 -2.03 -14.43 -9.39
C GLY A 45 -1.44 -13.52 -8.31
N SER A 46 -1.68 -12.20 -8.36
CA SER A 46 -1.31 -11.26 -7.30
C SER A 46 -2.27 -10.08 -7.30
N GLY A 47 -3.35 -10.27 -6.55
CA GLY A 47 -4.48 -9.34 -6.55
C GLY A 47 -4.52 -8.40 -5.36
N LEU A 48 -3.51 -8.39 -4.49
CA LEU A 48 -3.36 -7.44 -3.38
C LEU A 48 -2.00 -6.76 -3.47
N ASN A 49 -2.01 -5.43 -3.51
CA ASN A 49 -0.84 -4.59 -3.54
C ASN A 49 -0.90 -3.55 -2.41
N ILE A 50 0.18 -3.45 -1.65
CA ILE A 50 0.39 -2.46 -0.58
C ILE A 50 1.64 -1.67 -0.97
N THR A 51 1.48 -0.37 -1.26
CA THR A 51 2.59 0.51 -1.62
C THR A 51 2.71 1.61 -0.59
N VAL A 52 3.91 1.74 -0.01
CA VAL A 52 4.21 2.70 1.05
C VAL A 52 5.11 3.80 0.51
N LEU A 53 4.77 5.06 0.82
CA LEU A 53 5.59 6.21 0.52
C LEU A 53 5.55 7.24 1.66
N SER A 54 6.73 7.71 2.07
CA SER A 54 6.84 8.79 3.06
C SER A 54 6.68 10.17 2.43
N LEU A 55 6.00 11.10 3.10
CA LEU A 55 5.97 12.51 2.76
C LEU A 55 6.20 13.33 4.03
N ALA A 56 7.28 14.10 4.05
CA ALA A 56 7.80 14.73 5.26
C ALA A 56 7.90 13.68 6.39
N ASP A 57 7.20 13.90 7.51
CA ASP A 57 7.22 13.02 8.68
C ASP A 57 6.06 12.01 8.71
N MET A 58 5.29 11.90 7.61
CA MET A 58 4.14 11.00 7.51
C MET A 58 4.42 9.82 6.59
N LEU A 59 4.10 8.61 7.07
CA LEU A 59 4.09 7.41 6.26
C LEU A 59 2.70 7.23 5.62
N ASN A 60 2.62 7.25 4.30
CA ASN A 60 1.38 7.04 3.57
C ASN A 60 1.34 5.62 3.02
N VAL A 61 0.25 4.91 3.29
CA VAL A 61 0.04 3.52 2.86
C VAL A 61 -1.10 3.49 1.86
N GLY A 62 -0.81 3.11 0.61
CA GLY A 62 -1.80 2.84 -0.41
C GLY A 62 -2.08 1.34 -0.49
N VAL A 63 -3.35 0.96 -0.51
CA VAL A 63 -3.79 -0.43 -0.69
C VAL A 63 -4.65 -0.51 -1.95
N LEU A 64 -4.34 -1.47 -2.83
CA LEU A 64 -5.11 -1.76 -4.03
C LEU A 64 -5.39 -3.25 -4.14
N SER A 65 -6.65 -3.62 -4.40
CA SER A 65 -7.00 -5.02 -4.59
C SER A 65 -8.10 -5.24 -5.63
N CYS A 66 -8.17 -6.48 -6.14
CA CYS A 66 -9.32 -6.96 -6.89
C CYS A 66 -10.52 -7.13 -5.96
N PRO A 67 -11.70 -6.55 -6.25
CA PRO A 67 -12.90 -6.65 -5.41
C PRO A 67 -13.43 -8.08 -5.21
N ARG A 68 -12.94 -9.06 -5.98
CA ARG A 68 -13.29 -10.48 -5.82
C ARG A 68 -12.39 -11.23 -4.83
N LEU A 69 -11.32 -10.59 -4.34
CA LEU A 69 -10.34 -11.20 -3.44
C LEU A 69 -10.36 -10.57 -2.05
N VAL A 70 -10.75 -9.30 -1.95
CA VAL A 70 -10.93 -8.58 -0.69
C VAL A 70 -12.33 -7.97 -0.72
N ASP A 71 -13.19 -8.45 0.18
CA ASP A 71 -14.61 -8.06 0.24
C ASP A 71 -14.79 -6.62 0.69
N ASP A 72 -14.03 -6.19 1.71
CA ASP A 72 -13.99 -4.80 2.18
C ASP A 72 -12.54 -4.33 2.34
N LEU A 73 -12.10 -3.47 1.42
CA LEU A 73 -10.76 -2.91 1.45
C LEU A 73 -10.60 -1.81 2.52
N TRP A 74 -11.69 -1.21 2.97
CA TRP A 74 -11.66 -0.17 4.01
C TRP A 74 -11.43 -0.79 5.39
N ASP A 75 -12.09 -1.90 5.74
CA ASP A 75 -11.77 -2.65 6.96
C ASP A 75 -10.28 -3.03 7.01
N PHE A 76 -9.72 -3.45 5.87
CA PHE A 76 -8.29 -3.76 5.77
C PHE A 76 -7.40 -2.52 5.99
N ALA A 77 -7.78 -1.36 5.43
CA ALA A 77 -7.03 -0.12 5.60
C ALA A 77 -7.08 0.39 7.05
N ASP A 78 -8.25 0.33 7.70
CA ASP A 78 -8.46 0.79 9.08
C ASP A 78 -7.66 -0.02 10.10
N ARG A 79 -7.40 -1.30 9.80
CA ARG A 79 -6.56 -2.16 10.65
C ARG A 79 -5.11 -1.68 10.79
N PHE A 80 -4.56 -0.91 9.85
CA PHE A 80 -3.18 -0.42 10.00
C PHE A 80 -2.99 0.41 11.26
N ASP A 81 -3.95 1.29 11.58
CA ASP A 81 -3.89 2.11 12.78
C ASP A 81 -4.09 1.26 14.03
N ALA A 82 -5.08 0.36 14.03
CA ALA A 82 -5.36 -0.52 15.15
C ALA A 82 -4.17 -1.42 15.52
N GLU A 83 -3.57 -2.10 14.54
CA GLU A 83 -2.46 -3.03 14.74
C GLU A 83 -1.16 -2.30 15.12
N LEU A 84 -0.92 -1.10 14.58
CA LEU A 84 0.22 -0.27 14.97
C LEU A 84 0.09 0.21 16.42
N ASN A 85 -1.11 0.65 16.81
CA ASN A 85 -1.39 1.05 18.19
C ASN A 85 -1.23 -0.13 19.16
N GLU A 86 -1.69 -1.33 18.78
CA GLU A 86 -1.45 -2.55 19.56
C GLU A 86 0.04 -2.82 19.72
N LEU A 87 0.82 -2.74 18.64
CA LEU A 87 2.27 -2.96 18.69
C LEU A 87 2.97 -1.96 19.63
N LEU A 88 2.63 -0.67 19.52
CA LEU A 88 3.20 0.39 20.36
C LEU A 88 2.81 0.25 21.84
N SER A 89 1.64 -0.32 22.14
CA SER A 89 1.21 -0.55 23.53
C SER A 89 2.03 -1.62 24.26
N ARG A 90 2.80 -2.43 23.52
CA ARG A 90 3.66 -3.50 24.05
C ARG A 90 5.13 -3.07 24.19
N CYS A 91 5.44 -1.82 23.83
CA CYS A 91 6.75 -1.19 24.05
C CYS A 91 6.80 -0.51 25.42
#